data_AF-C9MLU9-F1
#
_entry.id   AF-C9MLU9-F1
#
_cell.length_a   1.000
_cell.length_b   1.000
_cell.length_c   1.000
_cell.angle_alpha   90.00
_cell.angle_beta   90.00
_cell.angle_gamma   90.00
#
_symmetry.space_group_name_H-M   'P 1'
#
loop_
_entity.id
_entity.type
_entity.pdbx_description
1 polymer ?
#
loop_
_entity_poly.entity_id
_entity_poly.type
_entity_poly.pdbx_seq_one_letter_code
_entity_poly.pdbx_strand_id
1 'polypeptide(L)'
;MKRKYTTLLLGLLLASAGTMNAQVENQNQPTTLDATWTEIPAASAQSDGDLHLAGKSKIDFTVRDKTSKSQSRNYAYWTKVEVRNFAGVVKAARYYKFNNANGNLNWQVSDDEYNWSPLANTESVSGSLSVDNGETGDYLYMEVYNRWHCGTWLEVILTTLTSTTTRYDLYDDLPLFGYDTGQTPTSNRIQDHCQPIDVYVHRTIAGNGAWSTLCLPFDMTDAQVKKSLVANVVYSKFTRVTEHFIDFTSTHDGIEAGKPYLIQNNGSTIDNFFADNVTFSQASVHTANENRRSTVTDKGYYYVGLLEPTKVNEGDAGFNPDHRAVYIANANNREMQVLKELSADGTIKAFRAYLVFPGEGQSGAKAAGAMRINLDDMLNIPAAIEKVRVDGRGVDNCIYSIHGTYVGTNIDILPKGIYVRNGKKIVKK
;
A
#
# COMPACT_ATOMS: atom_id res chain seq x y z
N MET A 1 -22.31 10.02 43.48
CA MET A 1 -22.01 11.43 43.21
C MET A 1 -21.12 11.48 41.96
N LYS A 2 -21.73 11.58 40.78
CA LYS A 2 -21.04 11.55 39.47
C LYS A 2 -20.76 12.98 39.04
N ARG A 3 -19.49 13.36 38.84
CA ARG A 3 -19.12 14.67 38.30
C ARG A 3 -19.02 14.58 36.78
N LYS A 4 -19.85 15.40 36.13
CA LYS A 4 -19.87 15.68 34.69
C LYS A 4 -18.68 16.60 34.36
N TYR A 5 -18.01 16.36 33.24
CA TYR A 5 -17.13 17.34 32.62
C TYR A 5 -17.79 17.86 31.35
N THR A 6 -17.89 19.19 31.28
CA THR A 6 -18.58 19.98 30.28
C THR A 6 -17.60 20.32 29.17
N THR A 7 -17.88 19.92 27.94
CA THR A 7 -17.12 20.30 26.74
C THR A 7 -17.54 21.70 26.31
N LEU A 8 -16.60 22.65 26.27
CA LEU A 8 -16.83 24.01 25.79
C LEU A 8 -16.60 24.04 24.26
N LEU A 9 -17.70 24.12 23.52
CA LEU A 9 -17.72 24.35 22.08
C LEU A 9 -17.74 25.88 21.87
N LEU A 10 -16.72 26.46 21.23
CA LEU A 10 -16.73 27.87 20.84
C LEU A 10 -16.82 27.95 19.32
N GLY A 11 -18.03 28.21 18.83
CA GLY A 11 -18.27 28.64 17.46
C GLY A 11 -18.24 30.17 17.38
N LEU A 12 -17.66 30.70 16.30
CA LEU A 12 -17.99 32.03 15.79
C LEU A 12 -18.26 31.93 14.30
N LEU A 13 -19.51 32.22 13.92
CA LEU A 13 -19.93 32.54 12.56
C LEU A 13 -19.56 34.00 12.25
N LEU A 14 -18.92 34.23 11.11
CA LEU A 14 -19.02 35.48 10.36
C LEU A 14 -19.06 35.11 8.86
N ALA A 15 -20.18 35.44 8.21
CA ALA A 15 -20.35 35.36 6.78
C ALA A 15 -19.99 36.72 6.13
N SER A 16 -19.20 36.72 5.07
CA SER A 16 -19.39 37.59 3.90
C SER A 16 -18.44 37.17 2.76
N ALA A 17 -18.87 37.51 1.55
CA ALA A 17 -18.48 36.95 0.26
C ALA A 17 -17.01 37.16 -0.17
N GLY A 18 -16.55 36.25 -1.03
CA GLY A 18 -15.62 36.59 -2.10
C GLY A 18 -14.14 36.49 -1.78
N THR A 19 -13.63 35.26 -1.76
CA THR A 19 -12.34 34.88 -2.37
C THR A 19 -12.39 33.36 -2.55
N MET A 20 -12.20 32.88 -3.78
CA MET A 20 -11.98 31.45 -4.02
C MET A 20 -10.63 31.10 -3.37
N ASN A 21 -10.67 30.63 -2.13
CA ASN A 21 -9.50 30.12 -1.46
C ASN A 21 -9.02 28.88 -2.21
N ALA A 22 -7.71 28.83 -2.48
CA ALA A 22 -7.03 27.71 -3.09
C ALA A 22 -7.45 26.38 -2.44
N GLN A 23 -7.63 25.35 -3.27
CA GLN A 23 -8.02 23.99 -2.86
C GLN A 23 -7.12 23.51 -1.72
N VAL A 24 -7.72 23.32 -0.55
CA VAL A 24 -7.09 22.60 0.55
C VAL A 24 -7.28 21.11 0.25
N GLU A 25 -6.29 20.55 -0.43
CA GLU A 25 -6.00 19.11 -0.42
C GLU A 25 -5.88 18.69 1.06
N ASN A 26 -6.72 17.74 1.48
CA ASN A 26 -7.16 17.58 2.88
C ASN A 26 -6.04 17.74 3.92
N GLN A 27 -6.26 18.64 4.89
CA GLN A 27 -5.53 18.62 6.15
C GLN A 27 -5.73 17.24 6.79
N ASN A 28 -4.67 16.46 6.94
CA ASN A 28 -4.64 15.45 8.00
C ASN A 28 -5.08 16.14 9.29
N GLN A 29 -5.98 15.49 10.04
CA GLN A 29 -6.26 15.92 11.41
C GLN A 29 -4.91 16.03 12.13
N PRO A 30 -4.57 17.18 12.74
CA PRO A 30 -3.34 17.30 13.50
C PRO A 30 -3.28 16.18 14.54
N THR A 31 -2.36 15.23 14.40
CA THR A 31 -2.03 14.32 15.50
C THR A 31 -1.22 15.11 16.50
N THR A 32 -1.90 15.79 17.44
CA THR A 32 -1.24 16.39 18.60
C THR A 32 -0.83 15.27 19.54
N LEU A 33 0.45 14.87 19.49
CA LEU A 33 1.05 14.06 20.54
C LEU A 33 1.82 14.98 21.51
N ASP A 34 1.34 15.06 22.74
CA ASP A 34 2.17 15.45 23.89
C ASP A 34 2.96 14.21 24.33
N ALA A 35 4.16 14.01 23.80
CA ALA A 35 5.03 12.93 24.28
C ALA A 35 5.88 13.45 25.45
N THR A 36 5.59 13.00 26.68
CA THR A 36 6.52 13.19 27.81
C THR A 36 7.64 12.18 27.70
N TRP A 37 8.81 12.65 27.26
CA TRP A 37 10.04 11.86 27.18
C TRP A 37 10.71 11.78 28.55
N THR A 38 10.15 10.99 29.46
CA THR A 38 10.76 10.78 30.78
C THR A 38 11.79 9.65 30.74
N GLU A 39 13.03 10.01 31.11
CA GLU A 39 14.16 9.16 31.51
C GLU A 39 14.74 8.20 30.45
N ILE A 40 15.86 8.57 29.80
CA ILE A 40 16.76 7.56 29.20
C ILE A 40 18.24 7.90 29.47
N PRO A 41 18.99 7.03 30.17
CA PRO A 41 20.47 7.05 30.21
C PRO A 41 21.15 6.54 28.92
N ALA A 42 20.43 6.45 27.80
CA ALA A 42 20.95 5.94 26.52
C ALA A 42 20.18 6.58 25.34
N ALA A 43 20.82 6.65 24.18
CA ALA A 43 20.33 7.33 22.99
C ALA A 43 18.99 6.76 22.47
N SER A 44 18.24 7.64 21.81
CA SER A 44 17.02 7.42 21.04
C SER A 44 15.72 7.24 21.82
N ALA A 45 14.78 8.12 21.53
CA ALA A 45 13.39 7.97 21.91
C ALA A 45 12.55 8.20 20.64
N GLN A 46 11.79 7.17 20.24
CA GLN A 46 11.00 7.12 19.01
C GLN A 46 9.54 7.48 19.33
N SER A 47 8.90 8.31 18.48
CA SER A 47 7.48 8.60 18.66
C SER A 47 6.67 7.48 18.02
N ASP A 48 5.97 6.68 18.83
CA ASP A 48 5.01 5.67 18.38
C ASP A 48 3.67 6.26 17.86
N GLY A 49 3.61 7.58 17.66
CA GLY A 49 2.44 8.25 17.11
C GLY A 49 2.44 8.19 15.58
N ASP A 50 1.29 7.86 14.98
CA ASP A 50 1.00 7.85 13.54
C ASP A 50 1.27 9.22 12.88
N LEU A 51 2.55 9.57 12.71
CA LEU A 51 2.99 10.67 11.86
C LEU A 51 2.91 10.16 10.42
N HIS A 52 1.82 10.49 9.72
CA HIS A 52 1.67 10.20 8.29
C HIS A 52 2.54 11.14 7.46
N LEU A 53 3.83 10.82 7.39
CA LEU A 53 4.83 11.55 6.60
C LEU A 53 4.86 11.11 5.13
N ALA A 54 3.92 10.29 4.67
CA ALA A 54 3.89 9.82 3.29
C ALA A 54 3.53 10.96 2.32
N GLY A 55 4.57 11.54 1.71
CA GLY A 55 4.55 12.65 0.75
C GLY A 55 5.32 13.88 1.19
N LYS A 56 5.00 15.04 0.58
CA LYS A 56 5.52 16.33 1.03
C LYS A 56 4.96 16.68 2.39
N SER A 57 5.81 16.62 3.40
CA SER A 57 5.42 16.81 4.79
C SER A 57 6.21 17.94 5.44
N LYS A 58 5.51 18.74 6.24
CA LYS A 58 6.10 19.70 7.18
C LYS A 58 5.74 19.26 8.59
N ILE A 59 6.75 19.16 9.44
CA ILE A 59 6.61 18.82 10.85
C ILE A 59 6.99 20.05 11.64
N ASP A 60 6.02 20.64 12.33
CA ASP A 60 6.25 21.71 13.29
C ASP A 60 6.32 21.12 14.70
N PHE A 61 7.33 21.53 15.47
CA PHE A 61 7.53 21.02 16.82
C PHE A 61 8.02 22.08 17.80
N THR A 62 7.92 21.77 19.09
CA THR A 62 8.47 22.62 20.16
C THR A 62 9.42 21.80 21.03
N VAL A 63 10.66 22.24 21.14
CA VAL A 63 11.66 21.72 22.07
C VAL A 63 11.56 22.53 23.37
N ARG A 64 11.40 21.85 24.50
CA ARG A 64 11.30 22.48 25.82
C ARG A 64 12.32 21.90 26.78
N ASP A 65 13.03 22.78 27.47
CA ASP A 65 13.81 22.42 28.66
C ASP A 65 12.86 22.20 29.84
N LYS A 66 12.94 21.02 30.47
CA LYS A 66 12.22 20.68 31.71
C LYS A 66 13.16 20.39 32.88
N THR A 67 14.46 20.59 32.69
CA THR A 67 15.48 20.41 33.74
C THR A 67 15.09 21.15 35.01
N SER A 68 15.06 20.44 36.16
CA SER A 68 14.58 21.03 37.41
C SER A 68 15.49 22.17 37.91
N LYS A 69 14.89 23.35 38.18
CA LYS A 69 15.60 24.58 38.59
C LYS A 69 16.38 24.45 39.91
N SER A 70 16.09 23.44 40.73
CA SER A 70 16.75 23.21 42.02
C SER A 70 18.08 22.49 41.91
N GLN A 71 18.39 21.88 40.76
CA GLN A 71 19.48 20.90 40.66
C GLN A 71 20.78 21.44 40.01
N SER A 72 20.75 22.40 39.10
CA SER A 72 21.99 23.00 38.54
C SER A 72 21.82 24.45 38.07
N ARG A 73 22.73 25.34 38.50
CA ARG A 73 22.73 26.76 38.08
C ARG A 73 23.29 26.95 36.67
N ASN A 74 24.15 26.04 36.20
CA ASN A 74 24.77 26.09 34.90
C ASN A 74 24.75 24.71 34.24
N TYR A 75 24.16 24.60 33.05
CA TYR A 75 24.17 23.37 32.25
C TYR A 75 24.01 23.68 30.78
N ALA A 76 24.47 22.75 29.94
CA ALA A 76 24.36 22.87 28.50
C ALA A 76 24.17 21.49 27.85
N TYR A 77 23.30 21.43 26.86
CA TYR A 77 23.05 20.24 26.06
C TYR A 77 22.79 20.61 24.61
N TRP A 78 22.98 19.62 23.75
CA TRP A 78 22.67 19.69 22.33
C TRP A 78 21.51 18.75 22.05
N THR A 79 20.60 19.16 21.18
CA THR A 79 19.47 18.33 20.75
C THR A 79 19.50 18.26 19.24
N LYS A 80 19.35 17.07 18.67
CA LYS A 80 19.06 16.91 17.25
C LYS A 80 17.68 16.30 17.09
N VAL A 81 16.94 16.82 16.12
CA VAL A 81 15.61 16.36 15.74
C VAL A 81 15.69 16.00 14.25
N GLU A 82 15.35 14.77 13.91
CA GLU A 82 15.54 14.20 12.58
C GLU A 82 14.29 13.46 12.13
N VAL A 83 13.99 13.50 10.84
CA VAL A 83 13.11 12.51 10.20
C VAL A 83 13.99 11.42 9.61
N ARG A 84 13.71 10.17 9.96
CA ARG A 84 14.42 9.00 9.44
C ARG A 84 13.46 8.03 8.78
N ASN A 85 13.96 7.30 7.78
CA ASN A 85 13.25 6.14 7.25
C ASN A 85 13.45 4.91 8.15
N PHE A 86 12.74 3.82 7.85
CA PHE A 86 12.83 2.56 8.61
C PHE A 86 14.26 1.98 8.69
N ALA A 87 15.13 2.27 7.70
CA ALA A 87 16.54 1.87 7.71
C ALA A 87 17.45 2.81 8.53
N GLY A 88 16.90 3.87 9.12
CA GLY A 88 17.64 4.86 9.91
C GLY A 88 18.31 5.97 9.10
N VAL A 89 18.05 6.06 7.78
CA VAL A 89 18.60 7.11 6.92
C VAL A 89 17.88 8.42 7.19
N VAL A 90 18.65 9.49 7.43
CA VAL A 90 18.13 10.84 7.71
C VAL A 90 17.62 11.49 6.43
N LYS A 91 16.36 11.93 6.45
CA LYS A 91 15.69 12.68 5.37
C LYS A 91 15.64 14.18 5.62
N ALA A 92 15.55 14.59 6.88
CA ALA A 92 15.59 15.99 7.30
C ALA A 92 16.15 16.06 8.73
N ALA A 93 16.90 17.11 9.06
CA ALA A 93 17.49 17.30 10.38
C ALA A 93 17.49 18.77 10.80
N ARG A 94 17.37 19.01 12.11
CA ARG A 94 17.57 20.31 12.72
C ARG A 94 18.19 20.16 14.09
N TYR A 95 19.14 21.03 14.38
CA TYR A 95 20.00 20.94 15.56
C TYR A 95 19.78 22.14 16.47
N TYR A 96 19.84 21.91 17.78
CA TYR A 96 19.65 22.91 18.82
C TYR A 96 20.79 22.81 19.84
N LYS A 97 21.23 23.96 20.33
CA LYS A 97 22.07 24.07 21.53
C LYS A 97 21.33 24.85 22.58
N PHE A 98 21.35 24.36 23.80
CA PHE A 98 20.86 25.07 24.96
C PHE A 98 21.99 25.31 25.95
N ASN A 99 22.07 26.53 26.47
CA ASN A 99 22.93 26.86 27.59
C ASN A 99 22.11 27.62 28.64
N ASN A 100 22.06 27.10 29.85
CA ASN A 100 21.61 27.84 31.02
C ASN A 100 22.85 28.33 31.79
N ALA A 101 23.01 29.64 31.93
CA ALA A 101 24.04 30.26 32.75
C ALA A 101 23.39 31.11 33.85
N ASN A 102 23.25 30.55 35.05
CA ASN A 102 22.61 31.18 36.21
C ASN A 102 21.19 31.69 35.95
N GLY A 103 20.36 30.90 35.25
CA GLY A 103 19.00 31.27 34.86
C GLY A 103 18.90 32.07 33.56
N ASN A 104 20.03 32.45 32.95
CA ASN A 104 20.06 33.02 31.61
C ASN A 104 20.03 31.88 30.58
N LEU A 105 18.89 31.72 29.91
CA LEU A 105 18.65 30.64 28.97
C LEU A 105 19.08 31.10 27.58
N ASN A 106 19.82 30.27 26.85
CA ASN A 106 20.33 30.64 25.54
C ASN A 106 20.18 29.46 24.59
N TRP A 107 19.20 29.56 23.69
CA TRP A 107 19.04 28.65 22.58
C TRP A 107 19.82 29.13 21.35
N GLN A 108 20.41 28.17 20.65
CA GLN A 108 20.95 28.34 19.31
C GLN A 108 20.39 27.23 18.41
N VAL A 109 20.30 27.50 17.11
CA VAL A 109 19.80 26.55 16.10
C VAL A 109 20.76 26.44 14.94
N SER A 110 20.73 25.31 14.25
CA SER A 110 21.35 25.13 12.96
C SER A 110 20.62 24.09 12.11
N ASP A 111 20.77 24.23 10.80
CA ASP A 111 20.37 23.23 9.80
C ASP A 111 21.52 22.24 9.49
N ASP A 112 22.75 22.52 9.98
CA ASP A 112 23.90 21.61 9.94
C ASP A 112 24.56 21.52 11.33
N GLU A 113 25.33 20.47 11.63
CA GLU A 113 25.85 20.28 13.01
C GLU A 113 26.88 21.36 13.44
N TYR A 114 27.34 22.22 12.51
CA TYR A 114 28.54 23.04 12.68
C TYR A 114 28.27 24.55 12.72
N ASN A 115 27.18 25.05 12.13
CA ASN A 115 26.95 26.49 11.92
C ASN A 115 25.79 27.07 12.75
N TRP A 116 26.10 27.64 13.91
CA TRP A 116 25.09 27.97 14.93
C TRP A 116 24.64 29.42 14.91
N SER A 117 23.32 29.63 14.92
CA SER A 117 22.70 30.96 15.02
C SER A 117 21.96 31.12 16.36
N PRO A 118 22.04 32.29 17.04
CA PRO A 118 21.24 32.56 18.23
C PRO A 118 19.74 32.48 17.93
N LEU A 119 18.95 31.94 18.85
CA LEU A 119 17.51 31.76 18.68
C LEU A 119 16.67 32.52 19.71
N ALA A 120 16.77 32.17 21.00
CA ALA A 120 15.93 32.76 22.03
C ALA A 120 16.48 32.59 23.46
N ASN A 121 16.02 33.45 24.37
CA ASN A 121 16.20 33.32 25.82
C ASN A 121 14.88 32.92 26.49
N THR A 122 14.51 31.65 26.32
CA THR A 122 13.22 31.09 26.73
C THR A 122 13.39 29.64 27.18
N GLU A 123 12.40 29.11 27.92
CA GLU A 123 12.38 27.70 28.35
C GLU A 123 12.03 26.74 27.19
N SER A 124 11.52 27.25 26.08
CA SER A 124 11.19 26.45 24.90
C SER A 124 11.36 27.23 23.60
N VAL A 125 11.65 26.50 22.53
CA VAL A 125 11.79 27.02 21.17
C VAL A 125 11.03 26.17 20.18
N SER A 126 10.44 26.82 19.17
CA SER A 126 9.75 26.14 18.08
C SER A 126 10.73 25.80 16.96
N GLY A 127 10.40 24.74 16.24
CA GLY A 127 11.17 24.17 15.15
C GLY A 127 10.28 23.67 14.05
N SER A 128 10.86 23.51 12.87
CA SER A 128 10.21 22.86 11.75
C SER A 128 11.18 22.01 10.94
N LEU A 129 10.68 20.91 10.38
CA LEU A 129 11.36 20.07 9.40
C LEU A 129 10.46 19.93 8.17
N SER A 130 11.06 19.95 6.98
CA SER A 130 10.37 19.67 5.72
C SER A 130 10.96 18.41 5.10
N VAL A 131 10.09 17.55 4.58
CA VAL A 131 10.45 16.31 3.90
C VAL A 131 9.75 16.33 2.54
N ASP A 132 10.52 16.26 1.46
CA ASP A 132 9.95 16.33 0.11
C ASP A 132 9.36 14.98 -0.35
N ASN A 133 9.90 13.87 0.15
CA ASN A 133 9.54 12.50 -0.27
C ASN A 133 9.43 11.57 0.94
N GLY A 134 8.55 11.91 1.89
CA GLY A 134 8.36 11.04 3.02
C GLY A 134 7.59 9.77 2.63
N GLU A 135 7.83 8.68 3.35
CA GLU A 135 7.35 7.34 3.05
C GLU A 135 6.59 6.76 4.26
N THR A 136 5.73 5.78 4.01
CA THR A 136 5.07 5.04 5.10
C THR A 136 6.13 4.39 5.99
N GLY A 137 6.08 4.66 7.29
CA GLY A 137 7.05 4.15 8.27
C GLY A 137 8.25 5.09 8.51
N ASP A 138 8.32 6.24 7.84
CA ASP A 138 9.20 7.32 8.30
C ASP A 138 8.78 7.76 9.72
N TYR A 139 9.76 8.04 10.56
CA TYR A 139 9.55 8.40 11.95
C TYR A 139 10.37 9.61 12.35
N LEU A 140 9.89 10.32 13.37
CA LEU A 140 10.65 11.37 14.02
C LEU A 140 11.59 10.76 15.07
N TYR A 141 12.84 11.17 15.01
CA TYR A 141 13.90 10.75 15.91
C TYR A 141 14.45 11.99 16.64
N MET A 142 14.57 11.90 17.96
CA MET A 142 15.25 12.92 18.76
C MET A 142 16.38 12.29 19.56
N GLU A 143 17.49 13.01 19.64
CA GLU A 143 18.62 12.67 20.50
C GLU A 143 19.17 13.90 21.20
N VAL A 144 19.53 13.73 22.47
CA VAL A 144 20.05 14.79 23.33
C VAL A 144 21.44 14.39 23.83
N TYR A 145 22.42 15.25 23.61
CA TYR A 145 23.80 15.08 24.03
C TYR A 145 24.17 16.10 25.11
N ASN A 146 24.64 15.62 26.28
CA ASN A 146 25.08 16.51 27.36
C ASN A 146 26.52 16.99 27.11
N ARG A 147 26.75 18.31 27.20
CA ARG A 147 28.09 18.88 27.05
C ARG A 147 28.78 19.12 28.38
N TRP A 148 28.06 19.59 29.42
CA TRP A 148 28.65 20.03 30.69
C TRP A 148 28.08 19.23 31.88
N HIS A 149 28.94 18.41 32.48
CA HIS A 149 28.63 17.63 33.68
C HIS A 149 28.39 18.54 34.88
N CYS A 150 27.17 18.51 35.39
CA CYS A 150 26.85 18.95 36.75
C CYS A 150 26.08 17.87 37.51
N GLY A 151 26.32 16.57 37.28
CA GLY A 151 25.80 15.49 38.13
C GLY A 151 24.26 15.38 38.23
N THR A 152 23.51 16.06 37.37
CA THR A 152 22.04 16.12 37.41
C THR A 152 21.39 15.46 36.22
N TRP A 153 20.17 14.96 36.42
CA TRP A 153 19.28 14.50 35.37
C TRP A 153 18.77 15.70 34.56
N LEU A 154 19.11 15.75 33.27
CA LEU A 154 18.56 16.72 32.33
C LEU A 154 17.29 16.15 31.72
N GLU A 155 16.23 16.97 31.64
CA GLU A 155 14.96 16.56 31.04
C GLU A 155 14.63 17.51 29.89
N VAL A 156 14.54 16.97 28.68
CA VAL A 156 14.20 17.71 27.46
C VAL A 156 13.03 17.01 26.80
N ILE A 157 12.00 17.77 26.42
CA ILE A 157 10.76 17.21 25.90
C ILE A 157 10.38 17.89 24.59
N LEU A 158 9.95 17.10 23.60
CA LEU A 158 9.16 17.56 22.47
C LEU A 158 7.68 17.59 22.89
N THR A 159 7.12 18.78 23.10
CA THR A 159 5.75 18.92 23.64
C THR A 159 4.70 19.22 22.58
N THR A 160 5.09 19.71 21.41
CA THR A 160 4.15 19.94 20.31
C THR A 160 4.71 19.26 19.10
N LEU A 161 3.91 18.42 18.46
CA LEU A 161 4.20 17.75 17.21
C LEU A 161 2.97 17.94 16.34
N THR A 162 3.10 18.72 15.29
CA THR A 162 2.07 18.87 14.27
C THR A 162 2.70 18.50 12.94
N SER A 163 2.13 17.53 12.24
CA SER A 163 2.51 17.25 10.86
C SER A 163 1.43 17.72 9.90
N THR A 164 1.85 18.36 8.82
CA THR A 164 1.01 18.69 7.68
C THR A 164 1.60 17.98 6.47
N THR A 165 0.80 17.20 5.77
CA THR A 165 1.21 16.50 4.56
C THR A 165 0.32 16.95 3.41
N THR A 166 0.93 17.34 2.29
CA THR A 166 0.20 17.71 1.07
C THR A 166 0.22 16.54 0.13
N ARG A 167 -0.96 15.96 -0.11
CA ARG A 167 -1.16 14.82 -1.01
C ARG A 167 -2.60 14.75 -1.49
N TYR A 168 -2.82 13.95 -2.52
CA TYR A 168 -4.13 13.60 -3.04
C TYR A 168 -4.54 12.20 -2.56
N ASP A 169 -5.61 12.09 -1.79
CA ASP A 169 -6.10 10.79 -1.31
C ASP A 169 -7.15 10.19 -2.26
N LEU A 170 -6.93 8.94 -2.68
CA LEU A 170 -7.87 8.16 -3.47
C LEU A 170 -8.42 6.98 -2.67
N TYR A 171 -9.73 6.95 -2.47
CA TYR A 171 -10.43 5.93 -1.73
C TYR A 171 -11.06 4.89 -2.66
N ASP A 172 -10.84 3.61 -2.36
CA ASP A 172 -11.29 2.52 -3.21
C ASP A 172 -12.79 2.21 -3.11
N ASP A 173 -13.49 2.86 -2.19
CA ASP A 173 -14.93 2.73 -1.94
C ASP A 173 -15.72 4.00 -2.32
N LEU A 174 -15.05 5.02 -2.88
CA LEU A 174 -15.69 6.25 -3.34
C LEU A 174 -15.67 6.37 -4.87
N PRO A 175 -16.72 6.94 -5.48
CA PRO A 175 -16.72 7.27 -6.91
C PRO A 175 -15.62 8.28 -7.25
N LEU A 176 -15.13 8.28 -8.50
CA LEU A 176 -14.08 9.21 -8.95
C LEU A 176 -14.54 10.67 -8.88
N PHE A 177 -15.72 10.92 -9.43
CA PHE A 177 -16.27 12.27 -9.61
C PHE A 177 -17.42 12.51 -8.64
N GLY A 178 -17.60 13.78 -8.26
CA GLY A 178 -18.67 14.19 -7.38
C GLY A 178 -18.41 15.53 -6.70
N TYR A 179 -19.36 15.94 -5.90
CA TYR A 179 -19.32 17.16 -5.09
C TYR A 179 -19.83 16.80 -3.71
N ASP A 180 -19.10 17.21 -2.68
CA ASP A 180 -19.53 16.97 -1.31
C ASP A 180 -20.06 18.26 -0.71
N THR A 181 -21.19 18.15 -0.02
CA THR A 181 -21.84 19.27 0.66
C THR A 181 -21.60 19.26 2.18
N GLY A 182 -20.79 18.31 2.68
CA GLY A 182 -20.49 18.11 4.09
C GLY A 182 -19.01 17.76 4.36
N GLN A 183 -18.67 17.49 5.63
CA GLN A 183 -17.30 17.19 6.03
C GLN A 183 -16.84 15.76 5.71
N THR A 184 -17.76 14.82 5.56
CA THR A 184 -17.44 13.45 5.15
C THR A 184 -17.34 13.37 3.63
N PRO A 185 -16.22 12.88 3.07
CA PRO A 185 -16.10 12.72 1.63
C PRO A 185 -17.12 11.72 1.08
N THR A 186 -17.77 12.04 -0.05
CA THR A 186 -18.68 11.13 -0.77
C THR A 186 -18.16 10.78 -2.16
N SER A 187 -17.04 11.36 -2.57
CA SER A 187 -16.33 11.08 -3.82
C SER A 187 -14.84 11.38 -3.67
N ASN A 188 -14.03 10.89 -4.60
CA ASN A 188 -12.61 11.21 -4.70
C ASN A 188 -12.37 12.64 -5.23
N ARG A 189 -13.37 13.28 -5.86
CA ARG A 189 -13.32 14.66 -6.37
C ARG A 189 -12.10 14.91 -7.29
N ILE A 190 -11.91 14.06 -8.30
CA ILE A 190 -10.84 14.23 -9.30
C ILE A 190 -10.80 15.67 -9.81
N GLN A 191 -9.62 16.28 -9.77
CA GLN A 191 -9.34 17.66 -10.18
C GLN A 191 -8.13 17.71 -11.11
N ASP A 192 -7.92 18.85 -11.75
CA ASP A 192 -6.77 19.06 -12.62
C ASP A 192 -5.51 19.32 -11.80
N HIS A 193 -4.54 18.40 -11.91
CA HIS A 193 -3.21 18.53 -11.33
C HIS A 193 -2.19 18.64 -12.47
N CYS A 194 -2.09 19.85 -13.02
CA CYS A 194 -1.11 20.21 -14.05
C CYS A 194 0.32 20.36 -13.48
N GLN A 195 0.45 20.44 -12.16
CA GLN A 195 1.71 20.32 -11.45
C GLN A 195 1.79 18.96 -10.77
N PRO A 196 2.97 18.33 -10.70
CA PRO A 196 3.09 17.03 -10.06
C PRO A 196 2.61 17.04 -8.61
N ILE A 197 1.76 16.07 -8.29
CA ILE A 197 1.21 15.82 -6.97
C ILE A 197 1.49 14.40 -6.52
N ASP A 198 1.60 14.28 -5.22
CA ASP A 198 1.78 13.08 -4.47
C ASP A 198 0.42 12.43 -4.20
N VAL A 199 0.22 11.18 -4.62
CA VAL A 199 -1.08 10.49 -4.52
C VAL A 199 -1.01 9.33 -3.55
N TYR A 200 -1.91 9.29 -2.56
CA TYR A 200 -2.06 8.20 -1.62
C TYR A 200 -3.30 7.37 -1.96
N VAL A 201 -3.09 6.13 -2.35
CA VAL A 201 -4.15 5.22 -2.79
C VAL A 201 -4.53 4.30 -1.64
N HIS A 202 -5.75 4.45 -1.13
CA HIS A 202 -6.33 3.61 -0.08
C HIS A 202 -6.78 2.28 -0.66
N ARG A 203 -5.78 1.43 -0.92
CA ARG A 203 -5.96 0.12 -1.55
C ARG A 203 -4.97 -0.88 -0.99
N THR A 204 -5.52 -1.97 -0.48
CA THR A 204 -4.72 -3.12 -0.05
C THR A 204 -4.24 -3.95 -1.23
N ILE A 205 -2.92 -4.20 -1.28
CA ILE A 205 -2.27 -5.16 -2.16
C ILE A 205 -1.81 -6.34 -1.30
N ALA A 206 -2.40 -7.51 -1.54
CA ALA A 206 -2.09 -8.71 -0.78
C ALA A 206 -0.63 -9.12 -0.97
N GLY A 207 0.08 -9.39 0.12
CA GLY A 207 1.46 -9.85 0.10
C GLY A 207 1.62 -11.38 0.15
N ASN A 208 2.84 -11.84 0.39
CA ASN A 208 3.25 -13.24 0.52
C ASN A 208 3.00 -14.05 -0.76
N GLY A 209 3.26 -13.45 -1.92
CA GLY A 209 3.10 -14.10 -3.23
C GLY A 209 1.66 -14.17 -3.73
N ALA A 210 0.70 -13.65 -2.96
CA ALA A 210 -0.69 -13.50 -3.37
C ALA A 210 -0.82 -12.56 -4.56
N TRP A 211 -1.87 -12.76 -5.35
CA TRP A 211 -2.14 -11.91 -6.51
C TRP A 211 -3.24 -10.90 -6.20
N SER A 212 -3.05 -9.71 -6.71
CA SER A 212 -4.00 -8.59 -6.67
C SER A 212 -4.14 -8.03 -8.08
N THR A 213 -5.27 -7.40 -8.37
CA THR A 213 -5.42 -6.61 -9.61
C THR A 213 -5.13 -5.15 -9.32
N LEU A 214 -4.74 -4.34 -10.30
CA LEU A 214 -4.58 -2.90 -10.11
C LEU A 214 -4.96 -2.14 -11.38
N CYS A 215 -5.72 -1.06 -11.23
CA CYS A 215 -6.04 -0.11 -12.29
C CYS A 215 -6.05 1.29 -11.67
N LEU A 216 -5.28 2.23 -12.21
CA LEU A 216 -5.11 3.56 -11.62
C LEU A 216 -5.63 4.65 -12.56
N PRO A 217 -6.11 5.79 -12.04
CA PRO A 217 -6.58 6.89 -12.88
C PRO A 217 -5.44 7.74 -13.46
N PHE A 218 -4.18 7.38 -13.21
CA PHE A 218 -2.99 8.10 -13.63
C PHE A 218 -1.87 7.12 -14.01
N ASP A 219 -0.88 7.64 -14.72
CA ASP A 219 0.30 6.88 -15.11
C ASP A 219 1.32 6.78 -13.96
N MET A 220 2.05 5.67 -13.90
CA MET A 220 3.23 5.49 -13.07
C MET A 220 4.35 4.90 -13.91
N THR A 221 5.56 5.42 -13.79
CA THR A 221 6.77 4.80 -14.34
C THR A 221 7.14 3.52 -13.56
N ASP A 222 7.94 2.64 -14.16
CA ASP A 222 8.45 1.43 -13.47
C ASP A 222 9.19 1.74 -12.16
N ALA A 223 9.95 2.83 -12.13
CA ALA A 223 10.63 3.29 -10.92
C ALA A 223 9.64 3.68 -9.81
N GLN A 224 8.57 4.39 -10.16
CA GLN A 224 7.50 4.73 -9.22
C GLN A 224 6.80 3.46 -8.73
N VAL A 225 6.44 2.52 -9.62
CA VAL A 225 5.79 1.26 -9.22
C VAL A 225 6.64 0.47 -8.22
N LYS A 226 7.94 0.30 -8.48
CA LYS A 226 8.86 -0.41 -7.58
C LYS A 226 9.06 0.31 -6.24
N LYS A 227 9.02 1.64 -6.23
CA LYS A 227 9.08 2.45 -5.00
C LYS A 227 7.79 2.30 -4.20
N SER A 228 6.63 2.46 -4.84
CA SER A 228 5.30 2.45 -4.23
C SER A 228 4.88 1.08 -3.70
N LEU A 229 5.19 0.01 -4.44
CA LEU A 229 4.71 -1.35 -4.17
C LEU A 229 5.83 -2.30 -3.70
N VAL A 230 6.97 -1.75 -3.26
CA VAL A 230 8.22 -2.44 -2.89
C VAL A 230 8.94 -3.17 -4.04
N ALA A 231 10.26 -3.34 -3.89
CA ALA A 231 11.16 -3.83 -4.96
C ALA A 231 10.85 -5.26 -5.48
N ASN A 232 10.09 -6.07 -4.73
CA ASN A 232 9.78 -7.46 -5.07
C ASN A 232 8.40 -7.65 -5.73
N VAL A 233 7.82 -6.55 -6.23
CA VAL A 233 6.56 -6.62 -6.98
C VAL A 233 6.80 -7.03 -8.43
N VAL A 234 5.95 -7.90 -8.94
CA VAL A 234 5.84 -8.21 -10.37
C VAL A 234 4.49 -7.70 -10.83
N TYR A 235 4.46 -6.93 -11.93
CA TYR A 235 3.23 -6.45 -12.52
C TYR A 235 3.18 -6.82 -14.01
N SER A 236 2.02 -7.31 -14.43
CA SER A 236 1.87 -8.02 -15.71
C SER A 236 0.63 -7.55 -16.48
N LYS A 237 0.77 -7.41 -17.80
CA LYS A 237 -0.29 -7.05 -18.76
C LYS A 237 -0.99 -8.32 -19.23
N PHE A 238 -2.30 -8.25 -19.48
CA PHE A 238 -3.04 -9.31 -20.19
C PHE A 238 -2.55 -9.38 -21.64
N THR A 239 -2.23 -10.57 -22.15
CA THR A 239 -1.56 -10.72 -23.46
C THR A 239 -2.29 -11.59 -24.47
N ARG A 240 -2.91 -12.71 -24.06
CA ARG A 240 -3.66 -13.60 -24.95
C ARG A 240 -4.40 -14.67 -24.16
N VAL A 241 -5.19 -15.47 -24.86
CA VAL A 241 -5.83 -16.67 -24.35
C VAL A 241 -5.43 -17.88 -25.20
N THR A 242 -4.83 -18.89 -24.58
CA THR A 242 -4.57 -20.20 -25.21
C THR A 242 -5.73 -21.15 -24.92
N GLU A 243 -5.58 -22.45 -25.17
CA GLU A 243 -6.70 -23.38 -24.97
C GLU A 243 -7.19 -23.35 -23.51
N HIS A 244 -6.30 -23.47 -22.53
CA HIS A 244 -6.69 -23.55 -21.12
C HIS A 244 -6.13 -22.43 -20.25
N PHE A 245 -5.43 -21.46 -20.84
CA PHE A 245 -4.73 -20.42 -20.09
C PHE A 245 -5.10 -19.01 -20.55
N ILE A 246 -5.21 -18.12 -19.58
CA ILE A 246 -5.25 -16.67 -19.73
C ILE A 246 -3.84 -16.19 -19.40
N ASP A 247 -3.12 -15.71 -20.41
CA ASP A 247 -1.71 -15.38 -20.28
C ASP A 247 -1.53 -13.91 -19.89
N PHE A 248 -0.72 -13.70 -18.86
CA PHE A 248 -0.23 -12.40 -18.45
C PHE A 248 1.29 -12.37 -18.61
N THR A 249 1.83 -11.24 -19.05
CA THR A 249 3.28 -11.07 -19.23
C THR A 249 3.74 -9.87 -18.43
N SER A 250 4.74 -10.10 -17.59
CA SER A 250 5.42 -9.11 -16.80
C SER A 250 6.01 -8.03 -17.69
N THR A 251 5.95 -6.81 -17.20
CA THR A 251 6.39 -5.63 -17.93
C THR A 251 7.19 -4.72 -17.01
N HIS A 252 8.00 -3.87 -17.63
CA HIS A 252 8.73 -2.79 -16.99
C HIS A 252 8.42 -1.43 -17.63
N ASP A 253 7.27 -1.33 -18.33
CA ASP A 253 6.85 -0.10 -19.01
C ASP A 253 6.21 0.91 -18.05
N GLY A 254 5.94 0.51 -16.80
CA GLY A 254 5.09 1.24 -15.87
C GLY A 254 3.61 0.86 -15.98
N ILE A 255 2.77 1.58 -15.24
CA ILE A 255 1.32 1.49 -15.24
C ILE A 255 0.75 2.65 -16.04
N GLU A 256 -0.18 2.34 -16.93
CA GLU A 256 -0.89 3.32 -17.75
C GLU A 256 -2.29 3.57 -17.16
N ALA A 257 -2.74 4.82 -17.20
CA ALA A 257 -4.02 5.25 -16.68
C ALA A 257 -5.18 4.45 -17.31
N GLY A 258 -6.07 3.94 -16.48
CA GLY A 258 -7.23 3.13 -16.88
C GLY A 258 -6.87 1.73 -17.37
N LYS A 259 -5.58 1.35 -17.48
CA LYS A 259 -5.20 0.00 -17.91
C LYS A 259 -5.08 -0.94 -16.71
N PRO A 260 -5.69 -2.13 -16.77
CA PRO A 260 -5.61 -3.09 -15.68
C PRO A 260 -4.35 -3.95 -15.75
N TYR A 261 -3.77 -4.20 -14.57
CA TYR A 261 -2.56 -5.01 -14.37
C TYR A 261 -2.82 -6.09 -13.32
N LEU A 262 -2.19 -7.25 -13.51
CA LEU A 262 -2.08 -8.28 -12.49
C LEU A 262 -0.81 -8.02 -11.68
N ILE A 263 -0.94 -7.97 -10.35
CA ILE A 263 0.13 -7.65 -9.40
C ILE A 263 0.40 -8.88 -8.53
N GLN A 264 1.65 -9.31 -8.49
CA GLN A 264 2.13 -10.29 -7.52
C GLN A 264 3.11 -9.59 -6.57
N ASN A 265 2.75 -9.52 -5.28
CA ASN A 265 3.60 -8.95 -4.24
C ASN A 265 4.20 -10.05 -3.37
N ASN A 266 5.50 -10.26 -3.49
CA ASN A 266 6.25 -11.27 -2.73
C ASN A 266 6.69 -10.78 -1.34
N GLY A 267 6.50 -9.50 -1.02
CA GLY A 267 6.74 -8.91 0.30
C GLY A 267 5.53 -9.03 1.23
N SER A 268 5.54 -8.26 2.31
CA SER A 268 4.39 -8.14 3.22
C SER A 268 3.19 -7.48 2.54
N THR A 269 1.99 -7.70 3.09
CA THR A 269 0.79 -6.99 2.65
C THR A 269 1.00 -5.48 2.74
N ILE A 270 0.58 -4.79 1.70
CA ILE A 270 0.61 -3.33 1.62
C ILE A 270 -0.83 -2.88 1.83
N ASP A 271 -1.11 -2.22 2.95
CA ASP A 271 -2.49 -1.80 3.26
C ASP A 271 -2.95 -0.65 2.36
N ASN A 272 -2.02 0.27 2.06
CA ASN A 272 -2.17 1.42 1.18
C ASN A 272 -0.80 1.77 0.58
N PHE A 273 -0.77 2.48 -0.55
CA PHE A 273 0.50 2.86 -1.19
C PHE A 273 0.47 4.28 -1.73
N PHE A 274 1.65 4.76 -2.08
CA PHE A 274 1.87 6.15 -2.49
C PHE A 274 2.53 6.22 -3.85
N ALA A 275 2.01 7.04 -4.76
CA ALA A 275 2.63 7.36 -6.03
C ALA A 275 3.09 8.83 -5.99
N ASP A 276 4.40 9.05 -6.03
CA ASP A 276 5.01 10.38 -5.98
C ASP A 276 5.00 11.06 -7.35
N ASN A 277 4.94 12.39 -7.37
CA ASN A 277 5.18 13.19 -8.57
C ASN A 277 4.32 12.77 -9.79
N VAL A 278 3.03 12.54 -9.56
CA VAL A 278 2.04 12.15 -10.56
C VAL A 278 1.32 13.38 -11.12
N THR A 279 0.93 13.35 -12.39
CA THR A 279 0.05 14.36 -13.00
C THR A 279 -1.17 13.70 -13.60
N PHE A 280 -2.35 14.32 -13.43
CA PHE A 280 -3.58 13.90 -14.10
C PHE A 280 -4.54 15.08 -14.22
N SER A 281 -5.42 15.03 -15.21
CA SER A 281 -6.53 15.97 -15.40
C SER A 281 -7.87 15.25 -15.36
N GLN A 282 -8.95 15.97 -15.03
CA GLN A 282 -10.31 15.43 -15.10
C GLN A 282 -10.59 14.80 -16.47
N ALA A 283 -10.17 15.46 -17.55
CA ALA A 283 -10.35 14.96 -18.91
C ALA A 283 -9.59 13.65 -19.17
N SER A 284 -8.34 13.55 -18.72
CA SER A 284 -7.54 12.32 -18.85
C SER A 284 -8.15 11.17 -18.04
N VAL A 285 -8.64 11.43 -16.83
CA VAL A 285 -9.26 10.43 -15.96
C VAL A 285 -10.61 9.98 -16.52
N HIS A 286 -11.41 10.90 -17.06
CA HIS A 286 -12.65 10.55 -17.76
C HIS A 286 -12.37 9.62 -18.95
N THR A 287 -11.41 10.00 -19.79
CA THR A 287 -10.98 9.18 -20.94
C THR A 287 -10.49 7.81 -20.50
N ALA A 288 -9.73 7.74 -19.40
CA ALA A 288 -9.25 6.49 -18.83
C ALA A 288 -10.41 5.61 -18.31
N ASN A 289 -11.41 6.21 -17.65
CA ASN A 289 -12.59 5.48 -17.17
C ASN A 289 -13.44 4.94 -18.34
N GLU A 290 -13.55 5.69 -19.44
CA GLU A 290 -14.25 5.23 -20.64
C GLU A 290 -13.46 4.18 -21.43
N ASN A 291 -12.13 4.15 -21.32
CA ASN A 291 -11.25 3.24 -22.08
C ASN A 291 -10.56 2.18 -21.21
N ARG A 292 -11.17 1.84 -20.07
CA ARG A 292 -10.60 1.02 -18.99
C ARG A 292 -10.37 -0.46 -19.29
N ARG A 293 -10.50 -0.88 -20.56
CA ARG A 293 -10.16 -2.25 -20.99
C ARG A 293 -8.67 -2.35 -21.29
N SER A 294 -8.11 -3.54 -21.09
CA SER A 294 -6.85 -3.93 -21.72
C SER A 294 -6.94 -3.64 -23.22
N THR A 295 -5.84 -3.18 -23.80
CA THR A 295 -5.70 -2.99 -25.25
C THR A 295 -5.76 -4.32 -26.00
N VAL A 296 -5.52 -5.43 -25.31
CA VAL A 296 -5.62 -6.77 -25.87
C VAL A 296 -6.98 -7.37 -25.56
N THR A 297 -7.65 -7.84 -26.61
CA THR A 297 -8.85 -8.67 -26.55
C THR A 297 -8.59 -9.90 -27.41
N ASP A 298 -8.77 -11.10 -26.87
CA ASP A 298 -8.48 -12.35 -27.57
C ASP A 298 -9.57 -13.38 -27.32
N LYS A 299 -10.08 -14.02 -28.38
CA LYS A 299 -11.18 -15.01 -28.32
C LYS A 299 -12.40 -14.55 -27.50
N GLY A 300 -12.70 -13.26 -27.52
CA GLY A 300 -13.80 -12.65 -26.76
C GLY A 300 -13.51 -12.47 -25.26
N TYR A 301 -12.32 -12.82 -24.80
CA TYR A 301 -11.82 -12.49 -23.47
C TYR A 301 -11.16 -11.12 -23.48
N TYR A 302 -11.42 -10.35 -22.44
CA TYR A 302 -10.73 -9.09 -22.19
C TYR A 302 -10.69 -8.80 -20.70
N TYR A 303 -9.75 -7.95 -20.32
CA TYR A 303 -9.49 -7.59 -18.93
C TYR A 303 -9.93 -6.14 -18.70
N VAL A 304 -10.81 -5.91 -17.74
CA VAL A 304 -11.46 -4.61 -17.48
C VAL A 304 -11.01 -4.07 -16.14
N GLY A 305 -10.36 -2.91 -16.15
CA GLY A 305 -10.05 -2.14 -14.96
C GLY A 305 -11.27 -1.37 -14.47
N LEU A 306 -11.30 -1.04 -13.18
CA LEU A 306 -12.32 -0.23 -12.53
C LEU A 306 -11.62 0.91 -11.83
N LEU A 307 -12.01 2.15 -12.15
CA LEU A 307 -11.52 3.34 -11.45
C LEU A 307 -12.49 3.84 -10.38
N GLU A 308 -13.70 3.26 -10.32
CA GLU A 308 -14.74 3.57 -9.34
C GLU A 308 -15.46 2.29 -8.87
N PRO A 309 -16.07 2.29 -7.67
CA PRO A 309 -16.84 1.16 -7.19
C PRO A 309 -17.98 0.87 -8.15
N THR A 310 -18.03 -0.36 -8.67
CA THR A 310 -18.95 -0.72 -9.74
C THR A 310 -19.72 -1.98 -9.38
N LYS A 311 -21.05 -1.93 -9.55
CA LYS A 311 -21.89 -3.11 -9.64
C LYS A 311 -21.77 -3.71 -11.03
N VAL A 312 -20.76 -4.55 -11.21
CA VAL A 312 -20.29 -5.01 -12.53
C VAL A 312 -21.36 -5.76 -13.32
N ASN A 313 -22.29 -6.43 -12.65
CA ASN A 313 -23.38 -7.15 -13.28
C ASN A 313 -24.70 -6.33 -13.35
N GLU A 314 -24.82 -5.14 -12.75
CA GLU A 314 -26.06 -4.33 -12.86
C GLU A 314 -25.90 -3.07 -13.73
N GLY A 315 -24.71 -2.44 -13.68
CA GLY A 315 -24.51 -1.08 -14.21
C GLY A 315 -23.49 -0.95 -15.34
N ASP A 316 -22.81 -2.02 -15.73
CA ASP A 316 -21.67 -1.98 -16.67
C ASP A 316 -21.94 -2.73 -17.98
N ALA A 317 -23.18 -2.64 -18.51
CA ALA A 317 -23.60 -3.39 -19.70
C ALA A 317 -22.69 -3.18 -20.92
N GLY A 318 -22.04 -2.02 -21.02
CA GLY A 318 -21.07 -1.73 -22.07
C GLY A 318 -19.83 -2.62 -21.99
N PHE A 319 -19.32 -2.90 -20.79
CA PHE A 319 -18.06 -3.63 -20.56
C PHE A 319 -18.26 -5.05 -20.04
N ASN A 320 -19.46 -5.43 -19.62
CA ASN A 320 -19.79 -6.78 -19.21
C ASN A 320 -21.18 -7.18 -19.74
N PRO A 321 -21.34 -7.27 -21.07
CA PRO A 321 -22.59 -7.76 -21.65
C PRO A 321 -22.82 -9.19 -21.17
N ASP A 322 -24.03 -9.46 -20.66
CA ASP A 322 -24.51 -10.77 -20.21
C ASP A 322 -23.92 -11.31 -18.90
N HIS A 323 -23.41 -10.44 -18.02
CA HIS A 323 -23.03 -10.80 -16.64
C HIS A 323 -21.92 -11.86 -16.52
N ARG A 324 -20.92 -11.82 -17.41
CA ARG A 324 -19.83 -12.80 -17.53
C ARG A 324 -18.53 -12.36 -16.85
N ALA A 325 -18.65 -11.57 -15.80
CA ALA A 325 -17.51 -11.07 -15.05
C ALA A 325 -16.92 -12.19 -14.17
N VAL A 326 -15.61 -12.37 -14.28
CA VAL A 326 -14.82 -13.32 -13.52
C VAL A 326 -13.69 -12.58 -12.83
N TYR A 327 -13.57 -12.73 -11.52
CA TYR A 327 -12.46 -12.15 -10.76
C TYR A 327 -11.42 -13.20 -10.40
N ILE A 328 -10.20 -12.71 -10.21
CA ILE A 328 -9.05 -13.50 -9.80
C ILE A 328 -9.04 -13.52 -8.27
N ALA A 329 -9.19 -14.69 -7.67
CA ALA A 329 -9.23 -14.85 -6.22
C ALA A 329 -8.08 -15.73 -5.76
N ASN A 330 -7.48 -15.33 -4.63
CA ASN A 330 -6.55 -16.20 -3.90
C ASN A 330 -7.35 -17.34 -3.25
N ALA A 331 -6.96 -18.60 -3.49
CA ALA A 331 -7.55 -19.74 -2.80
C ALA A 331 -7.22 -19.70 -1.30
N ASN A 332 -7.98 -20.45 -0.50
CA ASN A 332 -7.87 -20.44 0.97
C ASN A 332 -6.48 -20.84 1.49
N ASN A 333 -5.68 -21.57 0.70
CA ASN A 333 -4.30 -21.93 1.03
C ASN A 333 -3.25 -20.94 0.48
N ARG A 334 -3.66 -19.85 -0.19
CA ARG A 334 -2.80 -18.80 -0.79
C ARG A 334 -1.77 -19.28 -1.83
N GLU A 335 -1.70 -20.59 -2.10
CA GLU A 335 -0.77 -21.20 -3.06
C GLU A 335 -1.36 -21.30 -4.48
N MET A 336 -2.68 -21.16 -4.63
CA MET A 336 -3.36 -21.34 -5.91
C MET A 336 -4.33 -20.20 -6.20
N GLN A 337 -4.35 -19.76 -7.45
CA GLN A 337 -5.28 -18.74 -7.93
C GLN A 337 -6.48 -19.42 -8.57
N VAL A 338 -7.67 -18.94 -8.22
CA VAL A 338 -8.93 -19.45 -8.77
C VAL A 338 -9.68 -18.33 -9.47
N LEU A 339 -10.28 -18.69 -10.60
CA LEU A 339 -11.19 -17.84 -11.34
C LEU A 339 -12.59 -18.06 -10.78
N LYS A 340 -13.21 -16.99 -10.30
CA LYS A 340 -14.55 -17.03 -9.72
C LYS A 340 -15.47 -16.09 -10.46
N GLU A 341 -16.63 -16.59 -10.84
CA GLU A 341 -17.71 -15.77 -11.37
C GLU A 341 -18.19 -14.81 -10.29
N LEU A 342 -18.44 -13.57 -10.70
CA LEU A 342 -19.00 -12.55 -9.82
C LEU A 342 -20.50 -12.76 -9.68
N SER A 343 -21.03 -12.67 -8.46
CA SER A 343 -22.48 -12.74 -8.24
C SER A 343 -23.22 -11.60 -8.93
N ALA A 344 -24.50 -11.79 -9.22
CA ALA A 344 -25.32 -10.79 -9.92
C ALA A 344 -25.37 -9.42 -9.19
N ASP A 345 -25.31 -9.44 -7.86
CA ASP A 345 -25.28 -8.28 -6.96
C ASP A 345 -23.86 -7.86 -6.53
N GLY A 346 -22.84 -8.54 -7.08
CA GLY A 346 -21.45 -8.35 -6.71
C GLY A 346 -20.95 -6.95 -7.06
N THR A 347 -20.57 -6.19 -6.02
CA THR A 347 -19.89 -4.91 -6.17
C THR A 347 -18.39 -5.12 -6.06
N ILE A 348 -17.64 -4.63 -7.06
CA ILE A 348 -16.18 -4.57 -6.99
C ILE A 348 -15.80 -3.12 -6.69
N LYS A 349 -15.04 -2.93 -5.62
CA LYS A 349 -14.44 -1.64 -5.23
C LYS A 349 -13.50 -1.11 -6.32
N ALA A 350 -13.26 0.19 -6.34
CA ALA A 350 -12.38 0.86 -7.29
C ALA A 350 -10.94 0.34 -7.27
N PHE A 351 -10.18 0.76 -8.28
CA PHE A 351 -8.78 0.42 -8.53
C PHE A 351 -8.50 -1.08 -8.67
N ARG A 352 -9.54 -1.85 -9.02
CA ARG A 352 -9.52 -3.31 -9.24
C ARG A 352 -9.70 -3.61 -10.71
N ALA A 353 -9.61 -4.88 -11.07
CA ALA A 353 -9.96 -5.34 -12.39
C ALA A 353 -10.61 -6.73 -12.35
N TYR A 354 -11.33 -7.05 -13.41
CA TYR A 354 -11.98 -8.34 -13.62
C TYR A 354 -11.84 -8.76 -15.08
N LEU A 355 -11.91 -10.06 -15.33
CA LEU A 355 -11.95 -10.65 -16.66
C LEU A 355 -13.39 -10.73 -17.14
N VAL A 356 -13.61 -10.51 -18.42
CA VAL A 356 -14.88 -10.82 -19.07
C VAL A 356 -14.67 -12.01 -19.97
N PHE A 357 -15.49 -13.03 -19.76
CA PHE A 357 -15.46 -14.24 -20.55
C PHE A 357 -16.33 -14.07 -21.81
N PRO A 358 -16.02 -14.79 -22.91
CA PRO A 358 -16.86 -14.81 -24.10
C PRO A 358 -18.22 -15.45 -23.80
N GLY A 359 -19.23 -15.09 -24.59
CA GLY A 359 -20.56 -15.72 -24.50
C GLY A 359 -20.53 -17.20 -24.89
N GLU A 360 -21.47 -17.98 -24.35
CA GLU A 360 -21.51 -19.44 -24.49
C GLU A 360 -21.57 -19.95 -25.95
N GLY A 361 -21.98 -19.11 -26.90
CA GLY A 361 -22.02 -19.44 -28.33
C GLY A 361 -20.75 -19.11 -29.12
N GLN A 362 -19.73 -18.51 -28.51
CA GLN A 362 -18.50 -18.17 -29.21
C GLN A 362 -17.56 -19.37 -29.31
N SER A 363 -16.99 -19.57 -30.50
CA SER A 363 -16.02 -20.65 -30.74
C SER A 363 -14.80 -20.48 -29.82
N GLY A 364 -14.49 -21.51 -29.05
CA GLY A 364 -13.39 -21.49 -28.08
C GLY A 364 -13.75 -20.94 -26.70
N ALA A 365 -15.01 -20.57 -26.44
CA ALA A 365 -15.48 -20.21 -25.10
C ALA A 365 -15.33 -21.38 -24.13
N LYS A 366 -14.71 -21.14 -22.98
CA LYS A 366 -14.60 -22.11 -21.88
C LYS A 366 -15.07 -21.48 -20.58
N ALA A 367 -15.79 -22.24 -19.77
CA ALA A 367 -16.22 -21.83 -18.44
C ALA A 367 -15.02 -21.47 -17.54
N ALA A 368 -15.22 -20.58 -16.57
CA ALA A 368 -14.17 -20.10 -15.67
C ALA A 368 -13.40 -21.25 -14.98
N GLY A 369 -14.10 -22.31 -14.56
CA GLY A 369 -13.50 -23.48 -13.92
C GLY A 369 -12.54 -24.29 -14.80
N ALA A 370 -12.63 -24.14 -16.13
CA ALA A 370 -11.77 -24.83 -17.10
C ALA A 370 -10.54 -24.02 -17.52
N MET A 371 -10.44 -22.76 -17.07
CA MET A 371 -9.33 -21.85 -17.38
C MET A 371 -8.38 -21.72 -16.18
N ARG A 372 -7.11 -21.43 -16.46
CA ARG A 372 -6.09 -21.07 -15.48
C ARG A 372 -5.40 -19.79 -15.91
N ILE A 373 -4.71 -19.14 -15.00
CA ILE A 373 -3.85 -18.00 -15.33
C ILE A 373 -2.41 -18.49 -15.42
N ASN A 374 -1.70 -17.99 -16.42
CA ASN A 374 -0.29 -18.22 -16.62
C ASN A 374 0.44 -16.87 -16.62
N LEU A 375 1.58 -16.81 -15.93
CA LEU A 375 2.46 -15.64 -15.87
C LEU A 375 3.73 -15.94 -16.67
N ASP A 376 4.17 -14.98 -17.49
CA ASP A 376 5.44 -15.01 -18.23
C ASP A 376 5.67 -16.22 -19.12
N ASP A 377 4.60 -16.74 -19.72
CA ASP A 377 4.69 -17.92 -20.59
C ASP A 377 5.47 -19.08 -19.94
N MET A 378 5.28 -19.28 -18.63
CA MET A 378 5.89 -20.38 -17.88
C MET A 378 5.54 -21.78 -18.42
N LEU A 379 4.70 -21.86 -19.45
CA LEU A 379 4.31 -23.06 -20.20
C LEU A 379 5.40 -23.63 -21.13
N ASN A 380 6.58 -23.01 -21.26
CA ASN A 380 7.77 -23.71 -21.77
C ASN A 380 8.47 -24.58 -20.71
N ILE A 381 8.01 -24.54 -19.46
CA ILE A 381 8.23 -25.62 -18.50
C ILE A 381 7.07 -26.62 -18.73
N PRO A 382 7.31 -27.94 -18.86
CA PRO A 382 6.22 -28.92 -19.00
C PRO A 382 5.33 -28.93 -17.75
N ALA A 383 4.42 -27.97 -17.64
CA ALA A 383 3.56 -27.75 -16.48
C ALA A 383 2.29 -28.58 -16.61
N ALA A 384 2.46 -29.88 -16.80
CA ALA A 384 1.53 -30.95 -16.43
C ALA A 384 2.15 -32.27 -16.88
N ILE A 385 2.24 -33.25 -15.96
CA ILE A 385 1.99 -34.62 -16.40
C ILE A 385 0.50 -34.60 -16.73
N GLU A 386 0.17 -34.39 -18.01
CA GLU A 386 -1.15 -34.72 -18.51
C GLU A 386 -1.45 -36.13 -18.01
N LYS A 387 -2.66 -36.34 -17.49
CA LYS A 387 -3.16 -37.66 -17.12
C LYS A 387 -2.71 -38.62 -18.20
N VAL A 388 -1.73 -39.48 -17.91
CA VAL A 388 -1.15 -40.36 -18.91
C VAL A 388 -2.34 -41.08 -19.50
N ARG A 389 -2.62 -40.84 -20.80
CA ARG A 389 -3.49 -41.72 -21.56
C ARG A 389 -2.74 -43.04 -21.55
N VAL A 390 -3.02 -43.84 -20.52
CA VAL A 390 -2.75 -45.27 -20.60
C VAL A 390 -3.73 -45.69 -21.68
N ASP A 391 -3.23 -45.86 -22.91
CA ASP A 391 -3.95 -46.57 -23.93
C ASP A 391 -4.35 -47.89 -23.28
N GLY A 392 -5.63 -47.96 -22.91
CA GLY A 392 -6.13 -48.97 -22.01
C GLY A 392 -6.09 -50.32 -22.69
N ARG A 393 -4.93 -50.99 -22.62
CA ARG A 393 -4.91 -52.45 -22.55
C ARG A 393 -4.99 -52.80 -21.07
N GLY A 394 -6.21 -52.89 -20.58
CA GLY A 394 -6.54 -53.36 -19.23
C GLY A 394 -6.27 -54.86 -19.07
N VAL A 395 -5.03 -55.28 -19.29
CA VAL A 395 -4.61 -56.69 -19.16
C VAL A 395 -3.29 -56.85 -18.40
N ASP A 396 -2.62 -55.77 -17.97
CA ASP A 396 -1.40 -55.91 -17.19
C ASP A 396 -1.70 -56.07 -15.69
N ASN A 397 -1.72 -57.33 -15.24
CA ASN A 397 -1.87 -57.65 -13.83
C ASN A 397 -0.62 -57.35 -12.99
N CYS A 398 0.45 -56.83 -13.59
CA CYS A 398 1.64 -56.43 -12.86
C CYS A 398 1.34 -55.32 -11.84
N ILE A 399 1.88 -55.52 -10.65
CA ILE A 399 1.82 -54.60 -9.51
C ILE A 399 3.22 -54.05 -9.33
N TYR A 400 3.31 -52.74 -9.14
CA TYR A 400 4.55 -52.02 -8.91
C TYR A 400 4.49 -51.31 -7.56
N SER A 401 5.64 -51.18 -6.90
CA SER A 401 5.79 -50.29 -5.75
C SER A 401 5.64 -48.82 -6.17
N ILE A 402 5.48 -47.91 -5.19
CA ILE A 402 5.47 -46.46 -5.45
C ILE A 402 6.77 -45.93 -6.07
N HIS A 403 7.86 -46.70 -5.99
CA HIS A 403 9.15 -46.38 -6.60
C HIS A 403 9.31 -46.96 -8.01
N GLY A 404 8.25 -47.58 -8.57
CA GLY A 404 8.27 -48.13 -9.93
C GLY A 404 8.86 -49.54 -10.05
N THR A 405 9.29 -50.17 -8.95
CA THR A 405 9.78 -51.56 -8.97
C THR A 405 8.63 -52.55 -9.12
N TYR A 406 8.74 -53.52 -10.04
CA TYR A 406 7.78 -54.63 -10.16
C TYR A 406 7.81 -55.52 -8.91
N VAL A 407 6.64 -55.81 -8.36
CA VAL A 407 6.48 -56.58 -7.10
C VAL A 407 5.54 -57.78 -7.25
N GLY A 408 5.19 -58.19 -8.47
CA GLY A 408 4.36 -59.37 -8.74
C GLY A 408 2.97 -59.04 -9.27
N THR A 409 2.05 -60.00 -9.24
CA THR A 409 0.69 -59.84 -9.83
C THR A 409 -0.45 -60.07 -8.82
N ASN A 410 -0.14 -60.54 -7.62
CA ASN A 410 -1.12 -60.81 -6.57
C ASN A 410 -0.91 -59.85 -5.39
N ILE A 411 -1.90 -58.99 -5.14
CA ILE A 411 -1.84 -57.98 -4.07
C ILE A 411 -1.99 -58.60 -2.67
N ASP A 412 -2.53 -59.82 -2.57
CA ASP A 412 -2.85 -60.43 -1.28
C ASP A 412 -1.64 -61.00 -0.55
N ILE A 413 -0.57 -61.28 -1.29
CA ILE A 413 0.71 -61.76 -0.75
C ILE A 413 1.67 -60.62 -0.42
N LEU A 414 1.32 -59.39 -0.80
CA LEU A 414 2.16 -58.22 -0.55
C LEU A 414 1.92 -57.63 0.84
N PRO A 415 2.96 -57.05 1.47
CA PRO A 415 2.80 -56.29 2.71
C PRO A 415 1.77 -55.17 2.57
N LYS A 416 1.15 -54.79 3.68
CA LYS A 416 0.26 -53.62 3.74
C LYS A 416 0.99 -52.39 3.24
N GLY A 417 0.34 -51.61 2.37
CA GLY A 417 1.02 -50.51 1.70
C GLY A 417 0.30 -50.01 0.45
N ILE A 418 0.95 -49.07 -0.23
CA ILE A 418 0.45 -48.42 -1.44
C ILE A 418 1.19 -48.99 -2.65
N TYR A 419 0.45 -49.36 -3.68
CA TYR A 419 0.99 -49.94 -4.91
C TYR A 419 0.33 -49.32 -6.15
N VAL A 420 0.91 -49.59 -7.32
CA VAL A 420 0.36 -49.21 -8.63
C VAL A 420 0.03 -50.46 -9.41
N ARG A 421 -1.20 -50.57 -9.93
CA ARG A 421 -1.65 -51.64 -10.83
C ARG A 421 -2.51 -51.03 -11.92
N ASN A 422 -2.29 -51.38 -13.19
CA ASN A 422 -3.00 -50.79 -14.34
C ASN A 422 -2.97 -49.25 -14.34
N GLY A 423 -1.83 -48.64 -13.97
CA GLY A 423 -1.69 -47.18 -13.87
C GLY A 423 -2.53 -46.52 -12.77
N LYS A 424 -3.17 -47.29 -11.88
CA LYS A 424 -3.96 -46.78 -10.76
C LYS A 424 -3.31 -47.13 -9.43
N LYS A 425 -3.38 -46.20 -8.49
CA LYS A 425 -2.96 -46.42 -7.09
C LYS A 425 -3.97 -47.32 -6.38
N ILE A 426 -3.47 -48.36 -5.73
CA ILE A 426 -4.24 -49.31 -4.90
C ILE A 426 -3.63 -49.40 -3.50
N VAL A 427 -4.45 -49.72 -2.50
CA VAL A 427 -4.02 -49.83 -1.09
C VAL A 427 -4.30 -51.24 -0.58
N LYS A 428 -3.27 -51.94 -0.12
CA LYS A 428 -3.41 -53.19 0.65
C LYS A 428 -3.55 -52.82 2.13
N LYS A 429 -4.73 -53.06 2.67
CA LYS A 429 -5.10 -52.75 4.07
C LYS A 429 -4.58 -53.77 5.06
#